data_AF-A0A7R9QVS0-F1
#
_entry.id   AF-A0A7R9QVS0-F1
#
_cell.length_a   1.000
_cell.length_b   1.000
_cell.length_c   1.000
_cell.angle_alpha   90.00
_cell.angle_beta   90.00
_cell.angle_gamma   90.00
#
_symmetry.space_group_name_H-M   'P 1'
#
loop_
_entity.id
_entity.type
_entity.pdbx_description
1 polymer ?
#
loop_
_entity_poly.entity_id
_entity_poly.type
_entity_poly.pdbx_seq_one_letter_code
_entity_poly.pdbx_strand_id
1 'polypeptide(L)'
;MTDSTGFNIRALPEALQNHLIRDYFSNEGLEYNLIRVPIGGSDFSTHAYTYDDNHTDDFDLTHFSLTDDDRNYKIPYMKMASKVSPYKVKYFGSPWAAPAWMKNNSELIHGGFLDAYKSNGLDFWGITIENEPKAGDQKQGLPTDSQRI
;
A
#
# COMPACT_ATOMS: atom_id res chain seq x y z
N MET A 1 -6.08 -3.78 1.24
CA MET A 1 -6.30 -3.18 -0.09
C MET A 1 -4.98 -3.15 -0.83
N THR A 2 -4.60 -4.29 -1.42
CA THR A 2 -3.44 -4.38 -2.32
C THR A 2 -3.85 -3.93 -3.73
N ASP A 3 -2.88 -3.71 -4.61
CA ASP A 3 -3.15 -3.34 -6.02
C ASP A 3 -3.96 -4.42 -6.72
N SER A 4 -3.58 -5.69 -6.52
CA SER A 4 -4.35 -6.84 -7.04
C SER A 4 -5.80 -6.83 -6.57
N THR A 5 -6.09 -6.48 -5.31
CA THR A 5 -7.48 -6.37 -4.84
C THR A 5 -8.23 -5.32 -5.63
N GLY A 6 -7.72 -4.08 -5.70
CA GLY A 6 -8.42 -3.02 -6.41
C GLY A 6 -8.49 -3.25 -7.93
N PHE A 7 -7.47 -3.84 -8.54
CA PHE A 7 -7.49 -4.26 -9.94
C PHE A 7 -8.63 -5.26 -10.22
N ASN A 8 -8.75 -6.31 -9.39
CA ASN A 8 -9.80 -7.31 -9.56
C ASN A 8 -11.20 -6.74 -9.32
N ILE A 9 -11.37 -5.85 -8.34
CA ILE A 9 -12.66 -5.18 -8.12
C ILE A 9 -13.02 -4.34 -9.35
N ARG A 10 -12.07 -3.55 -9.88
CA ARG A 10 -12.30 -2.70 -11.05
C ARG A 10 -12.70 -3.47 -12.31
N ALA A 11 -12.26 -4.72 -12.44
CA ALA A 11 -12.63 -5.58 -13.56
C ALA A 11 -14.10 -6.05 -13.53
N LEU A 12 -14.80 -5.88 -12.39
CA LEU A 12 -16.22 -6.25 -12.26
C LEU A 12 -17.13 -5.14 -12.81
N PRO A 13 -18.36 -5.47 -13.23
CA PRO A 13 -19.40 -4.47 -13.47
C PRO A 13 -19.66 -3.62 -12.21
N GLU A 14 -19.99 -2.35 -12.37
CA GLU A 14 -20.15 -1.39 -11.25
C GLU A 14 -21.15 -1.87 -10.18
N ALA A 15 -22.26 -2.50 -10.58
CA ALA A 15 -23.22 -3.07 -9.65
C ALA A 15 -22.60 -4.16 -8.75
N LEU A 16 -21.70 -4.97 -9.31
CA LEU A 16 -21.03 -6.04 -8.58
C LEU A 16 -19.87 -5.51 -7.72
N GLN A 17 -19.20 -4.43 -8.14
CA GLN A 17 -18.27 -3.68 -7.28
C GLN A 17 -18.99 -3.18 -6.02
N ASN A 18 -20.17 -2.57 -6.20
CA ASN A 18 -21.04 -2.12 -5.12
C ASN A 18 -21.45 -3.26 -4.19
N HIS A 19 -21.92 -4.37 -4.74
CA HIS A 19 -22.31 -5.52 -3.95
C HIS A 19 -21.15 -6.05 -3.10
N LEU A 20 -19.99 -6.28 -3.73
CA LEU A 20 -18.81 -6.82 -3.05
C LEU A 20 -18.34 -5.93 -1.89
N ILE A 21 -18.29 -4.61 -2.08
CA ILE A 21 -17.89 -3.69 -1.00
C ILE A 21 -18.94 -3.67 0.11
N ARG A 22 -20.23 -3.75 -0.21
CA ARG A 22 -21.29 -3.83 0.80
C ARG A 22 -21.22 -5.11 1.60
N ASP A 23 -20.95 -6.26 0.97
CA ASP A 23 -20.82 -7.55 1.64
C ASP A 23 -19.72 -7.52 2.72
N TYR A 24 -18.61 -6.83 2.48
CA TYR A 24 -17.53 -6.73 3.48
C TYR A 24 -17.77 -5.65 4.53
N PHE A 25 -18.23 -4.46 4.14
CA PHE A 25 -18.12 -3.27 4.99
C PHE A 25 -19.45 -2.75 5.53
N SER A 26 -20.58 -3.05 4.87
CA SER A 26 -21.89 -2.50 5.26
C SER A 26 -22.56 -3.28 6.38
N ASN A 27 -23.62 -2.70 6.95
CA ASN A 27 -24.47 -3.32 7.97
C ASN A 27 -25.32 -4.50 7.47
N GLU A 28 -25.40 -4.68 6.15
CA GLU A 28 -26.04 -5.86 5.53
C GLU A 28 -25.02 -7.00 5.31
N GLY A 29 -23.74 -6.78 5.63
CA GLY A 29 -22.63 -7.69 5.40
C GLY A 29 -21.85 -8.02 6.67
N LEU A 30 -20.52 -8.12 6.55
CA LEU A 30 -19.60 -8.53 7.62
C LEU A 30 -19.12 -7.38 8.52
N GLU A 31 -19.50 -6.13 8.21
CA GLU A 31 -19.15 -4.93 8.98
C GLU A 31 -17.65 -4.77 9.29
N TYR A 32 -16.76 -5.17 8.37
CA TYR A 32 -15.33 -4.96 8.54
C TYR A 32 -15.04 -3.47 8.77
N ASN A 33 -14.14 -3.18 9.71
CA ASN A 33 -13.79 -1.82 10.09
C ASN A 33 -12.27 -1.56 10.10
N LEU A 34 -11.48 -2.45 9.51
CA LEU A 34 -10.03 -2.32 9.37
C LEU A 34 -9.61 -2.67 7.93
N ILE A 35 -8.84 -1.79 7.31
CA ILE A 35 -8.22 -2.03 6.01
C ILE A 35 -6.71 -1.82 6.13
N ARG A 36 -5.95 -2.89 5.89
CA ARG A 36 -4.48 -2.79 5.72
C ARG A 36 -4.15 -2.32 4.30
N VAL A 37 -3.22 -1.38 4.16
CA VAL A 37 -2.84 -0.77 2.88
C VAL A 37 -1.31 -0.82 2.72
N PRO A 38 -0.79 -1.46 1.64
CA PRO A 38 0.62 -1.34 1.29
C PRO A 38 1.00 0.10 0.95
N ILE A 39 2.08 0.58 1.56
CA ILE A 39 2.72 1.86 1.22
C ILE A 39 3.68 1.55 0.06
N GLY A 40 3.35 2.04 -1.13
CA GLY A 40 4.02 1.66 -2.38
C GLY A 40 3.55 0.31 -2.92
N GLY A 41 4.39 -0.32 -3.74
CA GLY A 41 4.16 -1.65 -4.30
C GLY A 41 4.37 -2.77 -3.28
N SER A 42 3.72 -3.91 -3.54
CA SER A 42 3.86 -5.15 -2.77
C SER A 42 4.10 -6.32 -3.74
N ASP A 43 4.25 -7.53 -3.21
CA ASP A 43 4.21 -8.77 -4.00
C ASP A 43 2.87 -8.98 -4.74
N PHE A 44 1.79 -8.34 -4.27
CA PHE A 44 0.49 -8.27 -4.93
C PHE A 44 0.31 -7.03 -5.83
N SER A 45 1.42 -6.51 -6.37
CA SER A 45 1.44 -5.45 -7.38
C SER A 45 1.95 -6.00 -8.72
N THR A 46 1.54 -5.43 -9.84
CA THR A 46 1.96 -5.90 -11.18
C THR A 46 3.39 -5.47 -11.53
N HIS A 47 3.93 -4.50 -10.78
CA HIS A 47 5.29 -3.99 -10.90
C HIS A 47 5.79 -3.55 -9.51
N ALA A 48 7.11 -3.46 -9.34
CA ALA A 48 7.72 -2.92 -8.13
C ALA A 48 7.83 -1.40 -8.26
N TYR A 49 7.35 -0.67 -7.25
CA TYR A 49 7.42 0.78 -7.21
C TYR A 49 7.42 1.31 -5.78
N THR A 50 7.92 2.52 -5.63
CA THR A 50 7.75 3.39 -4.47
C THR A 50 7.15 4.72 -4.91
N TYR A 51 7.02 5.66 -3.98
CA TYR A 51 6.48 6.99 -4.28
C TYR A 51 7.53 7.99 -4.74
N ASP A 52 8.80 7.58 -4.83
CA ASP A 52 9.91 8.46 -5.19
C ASP A 52 11.09 7.71 -5.84
N ASP A 53 10.81 6.95 -6.91
CA ASP A 53 11.81 6.12 -7.59
C ASP A 53 12.60 6.85 -8.70
N ASN A 54 12.11 8.01 -9.16
CA ASN A 54 12.64 8.67 -10.36
C ASN A 54 13.77 9.66 -10.08
N HIS A 55 14.13 9.86 -8.82
CA HIS A 55 15.14 10.81 -8.37
C HIS A 55 16.05 10.12 -7.35
N THR A 56 17.26 10.64 -7.18
CA THR A 56 18.22 10.19 -6.17
C THR A 56 18.47 11.34 -5.20
N ASP A 57 18.68 11.03 -3.93
CA ASP A 57 18.99 12.02 -2.89
C ASP A 57 17.88 13.09 -2.69
N ASP A 58 16.62 12.75 -2.97
CA ASP A 58 15.46 13.64 -2.73
C ASP A 58 15.00 13.56 -1.26
N PHE A 59 15.89 13.95 -0.34
CA PHE A 59 15.64 13.92 1.10
C PHE A 59 14.48 14.83 1.52
N ASP A 60 14.20 15.87 0.74
CA ASP A 60 13.08 16.80 0.96
C ASP A 60 11.75 16.27 0.37
N LEU A 61 11.74 15.09 -0.25
CA LEU A 61 10.57 14.45 -0.86
C LEU A 61 9.83 15.35 -1.87
N THR A 62 10.58 16.17 -2.62
CA THR A 62 10.02 17.14 -3.58
C THR A 62 9.33 16.49 -4.77
N HIS A 63 9.67 15.24 -5.08
CA HIS A 63 9.09 14.46 -6.17
C HIS A 63 8.18 13.33 -5.69
N PHE A 64 7.90 13.27 -4.38
CA PHE A 64 6.95 12.30 -3.83
C PHE A 64 5.61 12.41 -4.56
N SER A 65 5.13 11.29 -5.08
CA SER A 65 3.82 11.23 -5.70
C SER A 65 3.20 9.86 -5.52
N LEU A 66 1.90 9.84 -5.20
CA LEU A 66 1.11 8.63 -5.34
C LEU A 66 1.17 8.14 -6.80
N THR A 67 1.07 6.84 -7.01
CA THR A 67 1.07 6.29 -8.35
C THR A 67 -0.35 6.12 -8.87
N ASP A 68 -0.47 5.73 -10.12
CA ASP A 68 -1.76 5.38 -10.70
C ASP A 68 -2.40 4.19 -9.98
N ASP A 69 -1.61 3.28 -9.39
CA ASP A 69 -2.12 2.16 -8.61
C ASP A 69 -2.93 2.64 -7.38
N ASP A 70 -2.45 3.65 -6.64
CA ASP A 70 -3.22 4.20 -5.52
C ASP A 70 -4.48 4.92 -5.99
N ARG A 71 -4.36 5.74 -7.05
CA ARG A 71 -5.46 6.57 -7.57
C ARG A 71 -6.56 5.73 -8.21
N ASN A 72 -6.20 4.64 -8.89
CA ASN A 72 -7.10 3.82 -9.67
C ASN A 72 -7.62 2.59 -8.93
N TYR A 73 -6.87 2.07 -7.96
CA TYR A 73 -7.18 0.80 -7.30
C TYR A 73 -7.37 0.95 -5.79
N LYS A 74 -6.49 1.63 -5.05
CA LYS A 74 -6.62 1.66 -3.58
C LYS A 74 -7.65 2.67 -3.10
N ILE A 75 -7.47 3.95 -3.45
CA ILE A 75 -8.22 5.08 -2.93
C ILE A 75 -9.73 5.00 -3.23
N PRO A 76 -10.17 4.69 -4.47
CA PRO A 76 -11.60 4.66 -4.78
C PRO A 76 -12.36 3.65 -3.91
N TYR A 77 -11.83 2.43 -3.77
CA TYR A 77 -12.50 1.37 -3.00
C TYR A 77 -12.40 1.57 -1.49
N MET A 78 -11.32 2.21 -0.99
CA MET A 78 -11.25 2.63 0.41
C MET A 78 -12.31 3.69 0.76
N LYS A 79 -12.54 4.66 -0.13
CA LYS A 79 -13.60 5.67 0.02
C LYS A 79 -14.98 5.02 -0.01
N MET A 80 -15.17 4.08 -0.92
CA MET A 80 -16.41 3.33 -1.06
C MET A 80 -16.73 2.51 0.20
N ALA A 81 -15.75 1.81 0.75
CA ALA A 81 -15.85 1.08 2.01
C ALA A 81 -16.26 2.02 3.16
N SER A 82 -15.58 3.17 3.31
CA SER A 82 -15.93 4.16 4.33
C SER A 82 -17.33 4.75 4.18
N LYS A 83 -17.84 4.87 2.95
CA LYS A 83 -19.18 5.41 2.70
C LYS A 83 -20.28 4.44 3.12
N VAL A 84 -20.08 3.14 2.93
CA VAL A 84 -21.10 2.11 3.22
C VAL A 84 -21.01 1.57 4.64
N SER A 85 -19.87 1.77 5.32
CA SER A 85 -19.66 1.18 6.64
C SER A 85 -20.46 1.90 7.73
N PRO A 86 -21.11 1.16 8.64
CA PRO A 86 -21.76 1.76 9.81
C PRO A 86 -20.76 2.25 10.86
N TYR A 87 -19.49 1.83 10.79
CA TYR A 87 -18.42 2.23 11.70
C TYR A 87 -17.33 3.01 10.99
N LYS A 88 -16.54 3.78 11.75
CA LYS A 88 -15.33 4.42 11.21
C LYS A 88 -14.32 3.34 10.80
N VAL A 89 -14.07 3.23 9.50
CA VAL A 89 -13.03 2.34 8.97
C VAL A 89 -11.66 2.86 9.38
N LYS A 90 -10.85 1.99 10.00
CA LYS A 90 -9.46 2.25 10.36
C LYS A 90 -8.57 1.82 9.19
N TYR A 91 -7.63 2.67 8.82
CA TYR A 91 -6.62 2.36 7.81
C TYR A 91 -5.27 2.10 8.46
N PHE A 92 -4.60 1.01 8.06
CA PHE A 92 -3.33 0.61 8.62
C PHE A 92 -2.28 0.44 7.53
N GLY A 93 -1.25 1.28 7.54
CA GLY A 93 -0.20 1.32 6.50
C GLY A 93 0.97 0.39 6.81
N SER A 94 1.58 -0.20 5.78
CA SER A 94 2.82 -0.98 5.93
C SER A 94 3.64 -0.87 4.65
N PRO A 95 4.90 -0.40 4.69
CA PRO A 95 5.77 -0.38 3.52
C PRO A 95 6.39 -1.77 3.29
N TRP A 96 6.69 -2.10 2.02
CA TRP A 96 7.45 -3.31 1.63
C TRP A 96 8.90 -3.00 1.24
N ALA A 97 9.18 -1.74 0.92
CA ALA A 97 10.50 -1.26 0.55
C ALA A 97 10.53 0.27 0.56
N ALA A 98 11.66 0.84 0.98
CA ALA A 98 12.00 2.24 0.71
C ALA A 98 12.42 2.43 -0.77
N PRO A 99 12.42 3.68 -1.29
CA PRO A 99 13.01 4.02 -2.58
C PRO A 99 14.43 3.46 -2.72
N ALA A 100 14.82 3.05 -3.93
CA ALA A 100 16.09 2.36 -4.14
C ALA A 100 17.31 3.19 -3.69
N TRP A 101 17.27 4.51 -3.89
CA TRP A 101 18.33 5.44 -3.51
C TRP A 101 18.50 5.59 -1.99
N MET A 102 17.49 5.24 -1.18
CA MET A 102 17.58 5.23 0.28
C MET A 102 18.21 3.94 0.83
N LYS A 103 18.36 2.86 0.05
CA LYS A 103 18.81 1.56 0.58
C LYS A 103 20.30 1.47 0.91
N ASN A 104 21.09 2.49 0.55
CA ASN A 104 22.51 2.59 0.87
C ASN A 104 22.81 3.63 1.97
N ASN A 105 21.82 4.44 2.34
CA ASN A 105 21.93 5.50 3.35
C ASN A 105 20.99 5.16 4.50
N SER A 106 21.44 5.22 5.76
CA SER A 106 20.70 4.69 6.92
C SER A 106 19.46 5.51 7.35
N GLU A 107 18.78 6.19 6.42
CA GLU A 107 17.65 7.09 6.72
C GLU A 107 16.37 6.60 6.04
N LEU A 108 15.32 6.44 6.86
CA LEU A 108 13.98 6.05 6.42
C LEU A 108 13.06 7.28 6.52
N ILE A 109 12.48 7.72 5.40
CA ILE A 109 11.52 8.83 5.38
C ILE A 109 10.15 8.29 4.95
N HIS A 110 9.17 8.35 5.84
CA HIS A 110 7.77 7.96 5.57
C HIS A 110 6.80 9.17 5.49
N GLY A 111 7.33 10.40 5.50
CA GLY A 111 6.56 11.63 5.69
C GLY A 111 5.50 11.91 4.63
N GLY A 112 5.79 11.69 3.34
CA GLY A 112 4.88 12.08 2.24
C GLY A 112 3.59 11.25 2.16
N PHE A 113 3.62 9.98 2.59
CA PHE A 113 2.49 9.06 2.42
C PHE A 113 1.24 9.47 3.20
N LEU A 114 1.41 9.83 4.47
CA LEU A 114 0.29 10.15 5.35
C LEU A 114 -0.42 11.42 4.87
N ASP A 115 0.34 12.45 4.49
CA ASP A 115 -0.21 13.70 3.98
C ASP A 115 -0.91 13.52 2.63
N ALA A 116 -0.33 12.72 1.73
CA ALA A 116 -0.93 12.42 0.43
C ALA A 116 -2.29 11.69 0.57
N TYR A 117 -2.39 10.70 1.45
CA TYR A 117 -3.68 10.02 1.70
C TYR A 117 -4.67 10.90 2.48
N LYS A 118 -4.18 11.72 3.43
CA LYS A 118 -5.02 12.65 4.18
C LYS A 118 -5.63 13.73 3.27
N SER A 119 -4.88 14.26 2.30
CA SER A 119 -5.42 15.17 1.28
C SER A 119 -6.51 14.53 0.40
N ASN A 120 -6.52 13.19 0.32
CA ASN A 120 -7.56 12.40 -0.32
C ASN A 120 -8.72 12.04 0.62
N GLY A 121 -8.75 12.55 1.86
CA GLY A 121 -9.79 12.29 2.85
C GLY A 121 -9.67 10.93 3.56
N LEU A 122 -8.48 10.32 3.53
CA LEU A 122 -8.20 9.02 4.15
C LEU A 122 -7.16 9.20 5.26
N ASP A 123 -7.61 9.14 6.51
CA ASP A 123 -6.77 9.37 7.70
C ASP A 123 -6.34 8.03 8.32
N PHE A 124 -5.02 7.78 8.40
CA PHE A 124 -4.48 6.51 8.83
C PHE A 124 -4.48 6.37 10.35
N TRP A 125 -4.97 5.23 10.85
CA TRP A 125 -5.02 4.90 12.28
C TRP A 125 -3.64 4.47 12.81
N GLY A 126 -2.82 3.82 11.98
CA GLY A 126 -1.48 3.39 12.35
C GLY A 126 -0.64 2.94 11.17
N ILE A 127 0.66 2.81 11.40
CA ILE A 127 1.63 2.31 10.42
C ILE A 127 2.60 1.31 11.09
N THR A 128 3.15 0.38 10.31
CA THR A 128 4.39 -0.32 10.69
C THR A 128 5.60 0.36 10.07
N ILE A 129 6.78 0.11 10.63
CA ILE A 129 8.06 0.61 10.09
C ILE A 129 8.43 -0.13 8.80
N GLU A 130 8.19 -1.44 8.76
CA GLU A 130 8.51 -2.29 7.61
C GLU A 130 7.62 -3.53 7.65
N ASN A 131 7.17 -4.01 6.48
CA ASN A 131 6.56 -5.32 6.35
C ASN A 131 7.64 -6.40 6.42
N GLU A 132 7.52 -7.35 7.35
CA GLU A 132 8.38 -8.54 7.43
C GLU A 132 9.89 -8.23 7.36
N PRO A 133 10.44 -7.44 8.31
CA PRO A 133 11.82 -6.93 8.22
C PRO A 133 12.90 -8.03 8.10
N LYS A 134 12.62 -9.27 8.56
CA LYS A 134 13.54 -10.41 8.45
C LYS A 134 13.63 -10.99 7.03
N ALA A 135 12.69 -10.67 6.13
CA ALA A 135 12.70 -11.17 4.76
C ALA A 135 13.86 -10.56 3.94
N GLY A 136 14.28 -9.33 4.25
CA GLY A 136 15.44 -8.68 3.63
C GLY A 136 16.76 -9.39 3.93
N ASP A 137 16.95 -9.83 5.19
CA ASP A 137 18.16 -10.54 5.64
C ASP A 137 18.37 -11.87 4.90
N GLN A 138 17.29 -12.58 4.54
CA GLN A 138 17.38 -13.86 3.86
C GLN A 138 17.95 -13.77 2.43
N LYS A 139 17.85 -12.61 1.78
CA LYS A 139 18.45 -12.38 0.45
C LYS A 139 19.94 -12.03 0.51
N GLN A 140 20.44 -11.55 1.65
CA GLN A 140 21.87 -11.23 1.83
C GLN A 140 22.69 -12.43 2.36
N GLY A 141 22.04 -13.49 2.84
CA GLY A 141 22.69 -14.64 3.48
C GLY A 141 22.82 -15.91 2.64
N LEU A 142 22.45 -15.91 1.36
CA LEU A 142 22.61 -17.10 0.50
C LEU A 142 24.02 -17.11 -0.12
N PRO A 143 24.86 -18.13 0.15
CA PRO A 143 26.10 -18.32 -0.59
C PRO A 143 25.76 -18.49 -2.07
N THR A 144 26.38 -17.70 -2.94
CA THR A 144 26.33 -17.95 -4.39
C THR A 144 26.88 -19.35 -4.68
N ASP A 145 26.17 -20.12 -5.49
CA ASP A 145 26.43 -21.53 -5.87
C ASP A 145 27.79 -21.77 -6.56
N SER A 146 28.92 -21.54 -5.87
CA SER A 146 30.26 -21.89 -6.34
C SER A 146 30.98 -22.90 -5.44
N GLN A 147 30.27 -23.62 -4.57
CA GLN A 147 30.84 -24.65 -3.70
C GLN A 147 29.96 -25.91 -3.61
N ARG A 148 29.71 -26.55 -4.75
CA ARG A 148 29.43 -28.00 -4.80
C ARG A 148 30.43 -28.64 -5.75
N ILE A 149 31.43 -29.32 -5.17
CA ILE A 149 32.20 -30.40 -5.81
C ILE A 149 31.41 -31.68 -5.62
#